data_AF-A0A9P7SLY9-F1
#
_entry.id   AF-A0A9P7SLY9-F1
#
_cell.length_a   1.000
_cell.length_b   1.000
_cell.length_c   1.000
_cell.angle_alpha   90.00
_cell.angle_beta   90.00
_cell.angle_gamma   90.00
#
_symmetry.space_group_name_H-M   'P 1'
#
loop_
_entity.id
_entity.type
_entity.pdbx_description
1 polymer ?
#
loop_
_entity_poly.entity_id
_entity_poly.type
_entity_poly.pdbx_seq_one_letter_code
_entity_poly.pdbx_strand_id
1 'polypeptide(L)'
;PIVGRGYLGDPERAASAFISPPAWLIKLRGSGSSIRLYKTGDLVRQHIVSGLLTFVGRNDDQVKVRGQRVEPGEVEGQVAQVFPGSQVIVLVVKKSAGAVLAALVLQNGSDRSSAGETANLFPPPSLAFAELAKAAFSRLRETMPTYMIPSIILPLAYLPKATTGKADRKVLQDRVASLSDEEIEAYMAASLSHRSASTATEAELQQLVGQVLQKPLHSISLDEDLFRLGMDSLTAMTLASAARRRGWEVSVPIIFQHSRVSDLARIVEQGQHETSSRSQLKEASAVLNKRLVSLLPEICTKWDLRQDQITYIAPTTYYQHMALASDHEAFFGLYFSKPMASEALKAAASRVVKLHSILRTAFVPLEDTYVQLTLCDFDLPSQEIQTNKAEVSAAMELFCRDAADKPAAFG
;
A
#
# COMPACT_ATOMS: atom_id res chain seq x y z
N PRO A 1 1.16 3.60 28.68
CA PRO A 1 -0.23 3.53 28.14
C PRO A 1 -0.21 3.68 26.62
N ILE A 2 -0.67 2.68 25.86
CA ILE A 2 -0.62 2.64 24.39
C ILE A 2 -1.72 3.46 23.69
N VAL A 3 -2.68 4.00 24.44
CA VAL A 3 -3.78 4.81 23.89
C VAL A 3 -3.34 6.28 23.84
N GLY A 4 -3.46 6.88 22.65
CA GLY A 4 -3.05 8.27 22.40
C GLY A 4 -3.84 9.32 23.20
N ARG A 5 -3.37 10.58 23.15
CA ARG A 5 -3.98 11.70 23.87
C ARG A 5 -5.36 12.10 23.33
N GLY A 6 -5.59 11.99 22.03
CA GLY A 6 -6.82 12.40 21.35
C GLY A 6 -6.51 12.90 19.93
N TYR A 7 -7.50 13.49 19.28
CA TYR A 7 -7.32 14.19 18.00
C TYR A 7 -6.90 15.64 18.24
N LEU A 8 -6.01 16.17 17.40
CA LEU A 8 -5.53 17.54 17.50
C LEU A 8 -6.60 18.51 16.97
N GLY A 9 -6.98 19.51 17.77
CA GLY A 9 -7.95 20.54 17.36
C GLY A 9 -9.40 20.07 17.28
N ASP A 10 -9.70 18.82 17.64
CA ASP A 10 -11.04 18.23 17.54
C ASP A 10 -11.44 17.50 18.85
N PRO A 11 -11.83 18.26 19.89
CA PRO A 11 -12.17 17.70 21.20
C PRO A 11 -13.45 16.86 21.17
N GLU A 12 -14.40 17.17 20.29
CA GLU A 12 -15.67 16.42 20.18
C GLU A 12 -15.45 15.02 19.61
N ARG A 13 -14.69 14.91 18.52
CA ARG A 13 -14.31 13.59 17.96
C ARG A 13 -13.43 12.82 18.95
N ALA A 14 -12.58 13.52 19.71
CA ALA A 14 -11.77 12.87 20.74
C ALA A 14 -12.64 12.29 21.87
N ALA A 15 -13.66 13.02 22.33
CA ALA A 15 -14.57 12.53 23.37
C ALA A 15 -15.41 11.33 22.91
N SER A 16 -15.83 11.31 21.64
CA SER A 16 -16.64 10.22 21.10
C SER A 16 -15.85 8.93 20.83
N ALA A 17 -14.58 9.04 20.43
CA ALA A 17 -13.71 7.89 20.15
C ALA A 17 -12.95 7.37 21.38
N PHE A 18 -12.53 8.26 22.29
CA PHE A 18 -11.72 7.91 23.45
C PHE A 18 -12.56 7.93 24.74
N ILE A 19 -13.12 6.78 25.10
CA ILE A 19 -14.12 6.67 26.16
C ILE A 19 -13.53 6.18 27.49
N SER A 20 -14.23 6.49 28.57
CA SER A 20 -14.01 5.91 29.89
C SER A 20 -14.35 4.40 29.90
N PRO A 21 -13.71 3.61 30.77
CA PRO A 21 -13.90 2.17 30.79
C PRO A 21 -15.31 1.85 31.33
N PRO A 22 -16.04 0.91 30.71
CA PRO A 22 -17.36 0.52 31.18
C PRO A 22 -17.28 -0.26 32.51
N ALA A 23 -18.38 -0.28 33.26
CA ALA A 23 -18.43 -0.84 34.62
C ALA A 23 -17.96 -2.30 34.70
N TRP A 24 -18.27 -3.14 33.71
CA TRP A 24 -17.83 -4.54 33.68
C TRP A 24 -16.31 -4.66 33.57
N LEU A 25 -15.64 -3.76 32.85
CA LEU A 25 -14.19 -3.77 32.69
C LEU A 25 -13.49 -3.29 33.96
N ILE A 26 -14.07 -2.29 34.63
CA ILE A 26 -13.59 -1.81 35.94
C ILE A 26 -13.67 -2.94 36.97
N LYS A 27 -14.76 -3.71 37.01
CA LYS A 27 -14.91 -4.87 37.90
C LYS A 27 -13.86 -5.96 37.62
N LEU A 28 -13.49 -6.17 36.36
CA LEU A 28 -12.52 -7.20 35.96
C LEU A 28 -11.07 -6.81 36.27
N ARG A 29 -10.71 -5.53 36.12
CA ARG A 29 -9.32 -5.04 36.18
C ARG A 29 -8.97 -4.29 37.48
N GLY A 30 -9.95 -3.97 38.32
CA GLY A 30 -9.77 -3.19 39.54
C GLY A 30 -9.76 -1.67 39.29
N SER A 31 -10.15 -0.90 40.32
CA SER A 31 -10.37 0.55 40.27
C SER A 31 -9.10 1.41 40.26
N GLY A 32 -7.91 0.82 40.46
CA GLY A 32 -6.64 1.55 40.56
C GLY A 32 -5.97 1.91 39.23
N SER A 33 -6.52 1.46 38.09
CA SER A 33 -5.91 1.68 36.77
C SER A 33 -6.67 2.78 36.01
N SER A 34 -5.96 3.84 35.59
CA SER A 34 -6.46 4.82 34.62
C SER A 34 -6.59 4.19 33.23
N ILE A 35 -7.59 3.32 33.05
CA ILE A 35 -7.87 2.63 31.80
C ILE A 35 -8.66 3.57 30.91
N ARG A 36 -8.11 3.94 29.75
CA ARG A 36 -8.82 4.67 28.69
C ARG A 36 -9.02 3.71 27.53
N LEU A 37 -10.20 3.73 26.91
CA LEU A 37 -10.51 2.90 25.76
C LEU A 37 -10.60 3.73 24.48
N TYR A 38 -10.20 3.15 23.37
CA TYR A 38 -10.37 3.73 22.04
C TYR A 38 -11.33 2.86 21.22
N LYS A 39 -12.38 3.49 20.67
CA LYS A 39 -13.34 2.84 19.77
C LYS A 39 -12.74 2.77 18.36
N THR A 40 -12.22 1.61 17.98
CA THR A 40 -11.58 1.42 16.65
C THR A 40 -12.56 1.45 15.48
N GLY A 41 -13.84 1.17 15.75
CA GLY A 41 -14.86 0.96 14.72
C GLY A 41 -14.78 -0.42 14.05
N ASP A 42 -13.86 -1.29 14.48
CA ASP A 42 -13.72 -2.65 13.98
C ASP A 42 -14.69 -3.59 14.70
N LEU A 43 -15.41 -4.40 13.92
CA LEU A 43 -16.22 -5.50 14.42
C LEU A 43 -15.32 -6.74 14.52
N VAL A 44 -15.20 -7.27 15.73
CA VAL A 44 -14.39 -8.45 16.03
C VAL A 44 -15.25 -9.52 16.69
N ARG A 45 -14.94 -10.79 16.42
CA ARG A 45 -15.53 -11.95 17.07
C ARG A 45 -14.47 -12.66 17.88
N GLN A 46 -14.71 -12.85 19.17
CA GLN A 46 -13.84 -13.64 20.03
C GLN A 46 -14.22 -15.11 19.96
N HIS A 47 -13.23 -15.99 19.76
CA HIS A 47 -13.39 -17.43 19.93
C HIS A 47 -13.27 -17.78 21.41
N ILE A 48 -14.32 -18.37 21.98
CA ILE A 48 -14.45 -18.55 23.44
C ILE A 48 -13.37 -19.48 24.02
N VAL A 49 -12.95 -20.51 23.26
CA VAL A 49 -11.98 -21.50 23.74
C VAL A 49 -10.53 -21.04 23.57
N SER A 50 -10.20 -20.44 22.43
CA SER A 50 -8.82 -20.01 22.11
C SER A 50 -8.51 -18.56 22.50
N GLY A 51 -9.53 -17.76 22.81
CA GLY A 51 -9.38 -16.33 23.09
C GLY A 51 -9.08 -15.47 21.86
N LEU A 52 -8.87 -16.07 20.68
CA LEU A 52 -8.52 -15.37 19.44
C LEU A 52 -9.61 -14.40 19.00
N LEU A 53 -9.20 -13.23 18.52
CA LEU A 53 -10.08 -12.25 17.89
C LEU A 53 -10.02 -12.43 16.38
N THR A 54 -11.16 -12.76 15.76
CA THR A 54 -11.32 -12.71 14.30
C THR A 54 -11.93 -11.37 13.91
N PHE A 55 -11.24 -10.65 13.03
CA PHE A 55 -11.80 -9.46 12.40
C PHE A 55 -12.95 -9.85 11.47
N VAL A 56 -14.10 -9.19 11.63
CA VAL A 56 -15.33 -9.44 10.85
C VAL A 56 -15.54 -8.36 9.80
N GLY A 57 -15.25 -7.11 10.15
CA GLY A 57 -15.51 -5.96 9.29
C GLY A 57 -15.50 -4.67 10.09
N ARG A 58 -16.11 -3.63 9.55
CA ARG A 58 -16.24 -2.34 10.23
C ARG A 58 -17.68 -1.98 10.49
N ASN A 59 -17.85 -1.18 11.54
CA ASN A 59 -19.13 -0.58 11.89
C ASN A 59 -19.34 0.79 11.24
N ASP A 60 -18.40 1.25 10.40
CA ASP A 60 -18.49 2.48 9.63
C ASP A 60 -18.24 2.23 8.13
N ASP A 61 -18.42 3.26 7.33
CA ASP A 61 -18.30 3.20 5.86
C ASP A 61 -16.85 3.27 5.36
N GLN A 62 -15.85 3.10 6.24
CA GLN A 62 -14.45 3.14 5.81
C GLN A 62 -14.09 1.92 4.99
N VAL A 63 -13.50 2.17 3.83
CA VAL A 63 -13.15 1.12 2.87
C VAL A 63 -11.65 1.08 2.60
N LYS A 64 -11.18 -0.07 2.12
CA LYS A 64 -9.85 -0.19 1.53
C LYS A 64 -9.93 0.02 0.02
N VAL A 65 -9.25 1.04 -0.48
CA VAL A 65 -9.07 1.32 -1.91
C VAL A 65 -7.57 1.20 -2.18
N ARG A 66 -7.18 0.26 -3.06
CA ARG A 66 -5.77 -0.02 -3.39
C ARG A 66 -4.87 -0.22 -2.14
N GLY A 67 -5.38 -0.94 -1.14
CA GLY A 67 -4.69 -1.22 0.12
C GLY A 67 -4.70 -0.07 1.13
N GLN A 68 -5.17 1.12 0.76
CA GLN A 68 -5.24 2.30 1.61
C GLN A 68 -6.64 2.50 2.19
N ARG A 69 -6.70 3.03 3.40
CA ARG A 69 -7.93 3.24 4.15
C ARG A 69 -8.49 4.62 3.79
N VAL A 70 -9.73 4.67 3.31
CA VAL A 70 -10.39 5.91 2.86
C VAL A 70 -11.74 6.05 3.55
N GLU A 71 -12.04 7.26 4.02
CA GLU A 71 -13.38 7.68 4.45
C GLU A 71 -14.07 8.35 3.25
N PRO A 72 -15.08 7.74 2.58
CA PRO A 72 -15.68 8.34 1.39
C PRO A 72 -16.24 9.75 1.62
N GLY A 73 -16.75 10.05 2.82
CA GLY A 73 -17.25 11.39 3.18
C GLY A 73 -16.17 12.47 3.20
N GLU A 74 -14.91 12.13 3.52
CA GLU A 74 -13.79 13.08 3.40
C GLU A 74 -13.53 13.42 1.94
N VAL A 75 -13.54 12.39 1.08
CA VAL A 75 -13.39 12.56 -0.37
C VAL A 75 -14.55 13.38 -0.94
N GLU A 76 -15.79 13.15 -0.50
CA GLU A 76 -16.95 13.97 -0.87
C GLU A 76 -16.73 15.45 -0.60
N GLY A 77 -16.25 15.79 0.60
CA GLY A 77 -15.98 17.17 0.98
C GLY A 77 -14.94 17.84 0.09
N GLN A 78 -13.87 17.13 -0.28
CA GLN A 78 -12.83 17.64 -1.17
C GLN A 78 -13.32 17.77 -2.61
N VAL A 79 -14.06 16.78 -3.12
CA VAL A 79 -14.63 16.83 -4.47
C VAL A 79 -15.68 17.95 -4.58
N ALA A 80 -16.47 18.19 -3.53
CA ALA A 80 -17.42 19.30 -3.50
C ALA A 80 -16.75 20.68 -3.61
N GLN A 81 -15.52 20.85 -3.11
CA GLN A 81 -14.77 22.11 -3.25
C GLN A 81 -14.36 22.39 -4.71
N VAL A 82 -14.07 21.34 -5.49
CA VAL A 82 -13.69 21.50 -6.91
C VAL A 82 -14.90 21.53 -7.85
N PHE A 83 -16.10 21.20 -7.36
CA PHE A 83 -17.39 21.36 -8.03
C PHE A 83 -18.31 22.32 -7.24
N PRO A 84 -17.98 23.63 -7.18
CA PRO A 84 -18.71 24.59 -6.36
C PRO A 84 -20.19 24.64 -6.74
N GLY A 85 -21.07 24.59 -5.75
CA GLY A 85 -22.51 24.59 -5.95
C GLY A 85 -23.04 23.32 -6.64
N SER A 86 -22.32 22.20 -6.58
CA SER A 86 -22.87 20.89 -6.97
C SER A 86 -23.10 20.03 -5.74
N GLN A 87 -24.06 19.11 -5.82
CA GLN A 87 -24.16 18.02 -4.85
C GLN A 87 -23.25 16.89 -5.32
N VAL A 88 -22.41 16.39 -4.40
CA VAL A 88 -21.43 15.36 -4.68
C VAL A 88 -21.68 14.15 -3.81
N ILE A 89 -21.68 12.97 -4.42
CA ILE A 89 -21.70 11.68 -3.71
C ILE A 89 -20.49 10.86 -4.14
N VAL A 90 -19.71 10.36 -3.19
CA VAL A 90 -18.58 9.45 -3.45
C VAL A 90 -18.94 8.05 -2.99
N LEU A 91 -18.73 7.11 -3.90
CA LEU A 91 -19.05 5.70 -3.74
C LEU A 91 -17.80 4.86 -3.99
N VAL A 92 -17.83 3.66 -3.43
CA VAL A 92 -16.80 2.65 -3.63
C VAL A 92 -17.41 1.58 -4.50
N VAL A 93 -16.89 1.41 -5.71
CA VAL A 93 -17.43 0.47 -6.70
C VAL A 93 -16.39 -0.57 -7.02
N LYS A 94 -16.81 -1.83 -7.14
CA LYS A 94 -15.93 -2.92 -7.59
C LYS A 94 -16.01 -2.98 -9.11
N LYS A 95 -14.86 -2.82 -9.76
CA LYS A 95 -14.67 -3.01 -11.20
C LYS A 95 -13.73 -4.19 -11.46
N SER A 96 -13.52 -4.51 -12.73
CA SER A 96 -12.61 -5.57 -13.21
C SER A 96 -11.22 -5.49 -12.56
N ALA A 97 -10.69 -4.27 -12.39
CA ALA A 97 -9.38 -3.99 -11.79
C ALA A 97 -9.37 -3.88 -10.24
N GLY A 98 -10.52 -4.04 -9.58
CA GLY A 98 -10.65 -3.95 -8.12
C GLY A 98 -11.58 -2.83 -7.63
N ALA A 99 -11.51 -2.51 -6.34
CA ALA A 99 -12.31 -1.44 -5.74
C ALA A 99 -11.74 -0.06 -6.11
N VAL A 100 -12.60 0.81 -6.64
CA VAL A 100 -12.28 2.19 -7.03
C VAL A 100 -13.28 3.18 -6.44
N LEU A 101 -12.85 4.43 -6.29
CA LEU A 101 -13.72 5.53 -5.89
C LEU A 101 -14.40 6.14 -7.12
N ALA A 102 -15.71 6.34 -7.04
CA ALA A 102 -16.52 7.01 -8.06
C ALA A 102 -17.21 8.22 -7.44
N ALA A 103 -16.98 9.41 -8.00
CA ALA A 103 -17.67 10.64 -7.63
C ALA A 103 -18.82 10.92 -8.60
N LEU A 104 -20.01 11.11 -8.05
CA LEU A 104 -21.22 11.47 -8.78
C LEU A 104 -21.54 12.94 -8.51
N VAL A 105 -21.68 13.73 -9.56
CA VAL A 105 -21.82 15.19 -9.49
C VAL A 105 -23.15 15.62 -10.07
N LEU A 106 -24.04 16.12 -9.20
CA LEU A 106 -25.30 16.76 -9.61
C LEU A 106 -25.11 18.28 -9.61
N GLN A 107 -25.19 18.90 -10.78
CA GLN A 107 -25.03 20.35 -10.92
C GLN A 107 -26.31 21.10 -10.48
N ASN A 108 -26.15 22.29 -9.90
CA ASN A 108 -27.29 23.13 -9.54
C ASN A 108 -28.13 23.47 -10.79
N GLY A 109 -29.45 23.35 -10.68
CA GLY A 109 -30.40 23.62 -11.77
C GLY A 109 -30.54 22.50 -12.80
N SER A 110 -29.79 21.40 -12.67
CA SER A 110 -29.93 20.21 -13.52
C SER A 110 -30.80 19.12 -12.93
N ASP A 111 -31.38 19.32 -11.73
CA ASP A 111 -32.19 18.31 -11.05
C ASP A 111 -33.49 18.04 -11.81
N ARG A 112 -33.51 16.94 -12.55
CA ARG A 112 -34.66 16.49 -13.35
C ARG A 112 -35.56 15.54 -12.56
N SER A 113 -35.58 15.58 -11.22
CA SER A 113 -36.41 14.70 -10.39
C SER A 113 -37.94 14.80 -10.65
N SER A 114 -38.39 15.74 -11.48
CA SER A 114 -39.76 15.86 -12.00
C SER A 114 -40.00 15.22 -13.38
N ALA A 115 -38.96 14.77 -14.08
CA ALA A 115 -39.08 13.89 -15.25
C ALA A 115 -39.17 12.46 -14.73
N GLY A 116 -40.30 11.77 -14.98
CA GLY A 116 -40.64 10.47 -14.38
C GLY A 116 -39.57 9.36 -14.54
N GLU A 117 -39.88 8.18 -14.00
CA GLU A 117 -39.03 6.98 -13.84
C GLU A 117 -38.24 6.48 -15.07
N THR A 118 -38.38 7.13 -16.23
CA THR A 118 -37.66 6.87 -17.49
C THR A 118 -36.42 7.74 -17.72
N ALA A 119 -36.11 8.70 -16.86
CA ALA A 119 -34.91 9.53 -16.99
C ALA A 119 -33.63 8.74 -16.68
N ASN A 120 -32.71 8.65 -17.65
CA ASN A 120 -31.38 8.07 -17.44
C ASN A 120 -30.66 8.79 -16.29
N LEU A 121 -30.25 8.02 -15.28
CA LEU A 121 -29.56 8.52 -14.08
C LEU A 121 -28.28 9.30 -14.41
N PHE A 122 -27.55 8.83 -15.42
CA PHE A 122 -26.36 9.47 -15.96
C PHE A 122 -26.73 10.13 -17.30
N PRO A 123 -26.69 11.48 -17.41
CA PRO A 123 -26.84 12.17 -18.69
C PRO A 123 -25.78 11.70 -19.70
N PRO A 124 -26.02 11.72 -21.01
CA PRO A 124 -25.04 11.26 -21.99
C PRO A 124 -23.71 12.02 -21.88
N PRO A 125 -22.56 11.39 -22.24
CA PRO A 125 -21.25 12.03 -22.25
C PRO A 125 -21.28 13.36 -23.01
N SER A 126 -20.66 14.39 -22.42
CA SER A 126 -20.56 15.71 -23.04
C SER A 126 -19.17 16.29 -22.86
N LEU A 127 -18.70 17.04 -23.86
CA LEU A 127 -17.40 17.70 -23.82
C LEU A 127 -17.31 18.68 -22.64
N ALA A 128 -18.40 19.40 -22.35
CA ALA A 128 -18.46 20.35 -21.25
C ALA A 128 -18.20 19.68 -19.89
N PHE A 129 -18.83 18.53 -19.61
CA PHE A 129 -18.58 17.81 -18.36
C PHE A 129 -17.21 17.16 -18.32
N ALA A 130 -16.71 16.64 -19.45
CA ALA A 130 -15.39 16.03 -19.52
C ALA A 130 -14.27 17.04 -19.19
N GLU A 131 -14.36 18.27 -19.69
CA GLU A 131 -13.43 19.35 -19.33
C GLU A 131 -13.52 19.74 -17.85
N LEU A 132 -14.73 19.78 -17.27
CA LEU A 132 -14.91 20.01 -15.83
C LEU A 132 -14.29 18.89 -14.99
N ALA A 133 -14.52 17.63 -15.37
CA ALA A 133 -13.91 16.48 -14.70
C ALA A 133 -12.38 16.55 -14.76
N LYS A 134 -11.79 16.88 -15.92
CA LYS A 134 -10.34 17.05 -16.09
C LYS A 134 -9.76 18.17 -15.23
N ALA A 135 -10.46 19.31 -15.14
CA ALA A 135 -10.06 20.40 -14.26
C ALA A 135 -10.13 19.99 -12.78
N ALA A 136 -11.19 19.27 -12.38
CA ALA A 136 -11.36 18.74 -11.02
C ALA A 136 -10.23 17.76 -10.65
N PHE A 137 -9.88 16.83 -11.53
CA PHE A 137 -8.75 15.91 -11.35
C PHE A 137 -7.44 16.64 -11.07
N SER A 138 -7.16 17.70 -11.84
CA SER A 138 -5.94 18.47 -11.70
C SER A 138 -5.87 19.14 -10.33
N ARG A 139 -6.97 19.75 -9.87
CA ARG A 139 -7.05 20.39 -8.54
C ARG A 139 -6.99 19.39 -7.39
N LEU A 140 -7.67 18.25 -7.49
CA LEU A 140 -7.65 17.22 -6.44
C LEU A 140 -6.22 16.69 -6.22
N ARG A 141 -5.40 16.57 -7.27
CA ARG A 141 -3.99 16.18 -7.09
C ARG A 141 -3.18 17.15 -6.25
N GLU A 142 -3.52 18.43 -6.25
CA GLU A 142 -2.82 19.44 -5.48
C GLU A 142 -3.18 19.38 -3.98
N THR A 143 -4.36 18.84 -3.64
CA THR A 143 -4.92 18.90 -2.30
C THR A 143 -5.03 17.56 -1.59
N MET A 144 -5.00 16.43 -2.31
CA MET A 144 -5.18 15.11 -1.71
C MET A 144 -4.19 14.04 -2.21
N PRO A 145 -3.86 13.05 -1.37
CA PRO A 145 -3.10 11.88 -1.79
C PRO A 145 -3.79 11.13 -2.93
N THR A 146 -2.99 10.58 -3.86
CA THR A 146 -3.48 9.92 -5.08
C THR A 146 -4.51 8.81 -4.84
N TYR A 147 -4.41 8.07 -3.73
CA TYR A 147 -5.33 6.98 -3.40
C TYR A 147 -6.72 7.47 -2.97
N MET A 148 -6.87 8.75 -2.59
CA MET A 148 -8.15 9.37 -2.25
C MET A 148 -8.84 9.98 -3.48
N ILE A 149 -8.12 10.17 -4.59
CA ILE A 149 -8.67 10.77 -5.80
C ILE A 149 -9.63 9.77 -6.47
N PRO A 150 -10.91 10.13 -6.72
CA PRO A 150 -11.85 9.28 -7.43
C PRO A 150 -11.31 8.85 -8.79
N SER A 151 -11.33 7.56 -9.12
CA SER A 151 -10.92 7.09 -10.46
C SER A 151 -11.98 7.39 -11.53
N ILE A 152 -13.22 7.60 -11.10
CA ILE A 152 -14.39 7.85 -11.95
C ILE A 152 -15.07 9.14 -11.45
N ILE A 153 -15.39 10.05 -12.37
CA ILE A 153 -16.24 11.21 -12.10
C ILE A 153 -17.37 11.21 -13.12
N LEU A 154 -18.63 11.11 -12.67
CA LEU A 154 -19.81 11.01 -13.55
C LEU A 154 -20.81 12.14 -13.25
N PRO A 155 -21.48 12.68 -14.29
CA PRO A 155 -22.58 13.61 -14.09
C PRO A 155 -23.80 12.85 -13.60
N LEU A 156 -24.60 13.50 -12.76
CA LEU A 156 -25.85 12.97 -12.24
C LEU A 156 -27.02 13.82 -12.71
N ALA A 157 -28.10 13.20 -13.21
CA ALA A 157 -29.30 13.90 -13.66
C ALA A 157 -30.22 14.30 -12.49
N TYR A 158 -30.27 13.49 -11.45
CA TYR A 158 -31.04 13.70 -10.23
C TYR A 158 -30.46 12.81 -9.12
N LEU A 159 -30.68 13.18 -7.86
CA LEU A 159 -30.24 12.37 -6.71
C LEU A 159 -31.36 11.42 -6.26
N PRO A 160 -31.24 10.09 -6.46
CA PRO A 160 -32.22 9.14 -5.93
C PRO A 160 -32.24 9.23 -4.41
N LYS A 161 -33.45 9.25 -3.83
CA LYS A 161 -33.65 9.33 -2.38
C LYS A 161 -34.31 8.05 -1.87
N ALA A 162 -33.79 7.54 -0.76
CA ALA A 162 -34.43 6.48 0.00
C ALA A 162 -35.73 7.00 0.65
N THR A 163 -36.54 6.08 1.20
CA THR A 163 -37.77 6.41 1.95
C THR A 163 -37.54 7.37 3.13
N THR A 164 -36.31 7.46 3.62
CA THR A 164 -35.89 8.39 4.69
C THR A 164 -35.58 9.81 4.19
N GLY A 165 -35.66 10.06 2.88
CA GLY A 165 -35.32 11.33 2.24
C GLY A 165 -33.82 11.56 2.02
N LYS A 166 -32.96 10.65 2.49
CA LYS A 166 -31.50 10.67 2.24
C LYS A 166 -31.16 10.07 0.89
N ALA A 167 -29.97 10.38 0.36
CA ALA A 167 -29.46 9.77 -0.87
C ALA A 167 -29.47 8.23 -0.80
N ASP A 168 -30.02 7.57 -1.81
CA ASP A 168 -29.99 6.11 -1.92
C ASP A 168 -28.66 5.66 -2.52
N ARG A 169 -27.65 5.54 -1.65
CA ARG A 169 -26.29 5.19 -2.03
C ARG A 169 -26.19 3.79 -2.62
N LYS A 170 -27.10 2.87 -2.24
CA LYS A 170 -27.10 1.49 -2.74
C LYS A 170 -27.55 1.47 -4.20
N VAL A 171 -28.64 2.15 -4.53
CA VAL A 171 -29.11 2.28 -5.92
C VAL A 171 -28.03 2.95 -6.77
N LEU A 172 -27.42 4.03 -6.29
CA LEU A 172 -26.33 4.69 -7.02
C LEU A 172 -25.13 3.75 -7.24
N GLN A 173 -24.73 2.99 -6.22
CA GLN A 173 -23.62 2.05 -6.30
C GLN A 173 -23.88 0.94 -7.33
N ASP A 174 -25.08 0.36 -7.32
CA ASP A 174 -25.49 -0.68 -8.26
C ASP A 174 -25.51 -0.17 -9.70
N ARG A 175 -25.99 1.07 -9.92
CA ARG A 175 -26.04 1.71 -11.25
C ARG A 175 -24.66 2.06 -11.79
N VAL A 176 -23.73 2.53 -10.95
CA VAL A 176 -22.34 2.74 -11.38
C VAL A 176 -21.65 1.40 -11.64
N ALA A 177 -21.90 0.39 -10.81
CA ALA A 177 -21.34 -0.95 -10.99
C ALA A 177 -21.78 -1.59 -12.32
N SER A 178 -23.03 -1.37 -12.74
CA SER A 178 -23.57 -1.89 -14.01
C SER A 178 -23.02 -1.24 -15.28
N LEU A 179 -22.38 -0.07 -15.19
CA LEU A 179 -21.73 0.55 -16.35
C LEU A 179 -20.54 -0.28 -16.81
N SER A 180 -20.43 -0.51 -18.13
CA SER A 180 -19.23 -1.14 -18.70
C SER A 180 -18.01 -0.23 -18.59
N ASP A 181 -16.82 -0.80 -18.74
CA ASP A 181 -15.58 -0.01 -18.74
C ASP A 181 -15.57 0.97 -19.95
N GLU A 182 -16.13 0.58 -21.10
CA GLU A 182 -16.29 1.43 -22.28
C GLU A 182 -17.27 2.59 -22.06
N GLU A 183 -18.37 2.35 -21.36
CA GLU A 183 -19.33 3.41 -21.01
C GLU A 183 -18.69 4.45 -20.09
N ILE A 184 -17.90 4.01 -19.10
CA ILE A 184 -17.15 4.90 -18.20
C ILE A 184 -16.09 5.67 -18.98
N GLU A 185 -15.36 4.99 -19.87
CA GLU A 185 -14.38 5.64 -20.75
C GLU A 185 -15.02 6.71 -21.62
N ALA A 186 -16.23 6.52 -22.14
CA ALA A 186 -16.91 7.53 -22.95
C ALA A 186 -17.14 8.87 -22.23
N TYR A 187 -17.37 8.87 -20.91
CA TYR A 187 -17.47 10.09 -20.10
C TYR A 187 -16.14 10.82 -19.94
N MET A 188 -15.03 10.08 -20.06
CA MET A 188 -13.68 10.58 -19.84
C MET A 188 -12.93 10.88 -21.14
N ALA A 189 -13.21 10.14 -22.20
CA ALA A 189 -12.53 10.16 -23.49
C ALA A 189 -12.81 11.43 -24.29
N ALA A 190 -13.93 12.11 -24.05
CA ALA A 190 -14.25 13.37 -24.73
C ALA A 190 -13.18 14.47 -24.50
N SER A 191 -12.29 14.33 -23.50
CA SER A 191 -11.19 15.27 -23.22
C SER A 191 -9.78 14.67 -23.43
N LEU A 192 -9.68 13.42 -23.89
CA LEU A 192 -8.39 12.73 -24.07
C LEU A 192 -7.81 12.98 -25.47
N SER A 193 -6.71 13.73 -25.53
CA SER A 193 -5.85 13.78 -26.71
C SER A 193 -4.99 12.51 -26.75
N HIS A 194 -5.42 11.48 -27.49
CA HIS A 194 -4.54 10.35 -27.83
C HIS A 194 -3.54 10.80 -28.90
N ARG A 195 -2.42 11.38 -28.47
CA ARG A 195 -1.29 11.64 -29.36
C ARG A 195 -0.35 10.44 -29.40
N SER A 196 0.31 10.28 -30.55
CA SER A 196 1.40 9.32 -30.69
C SER A 196 2.65 9.78 -29.94
N ALA A 197 3.50 8.82 -29.58
CA ALA A 197 4.81 9.09 -29.00
C ALA A 197 5.65 9.91 -29.98
N SER A 198 6.24 10.98 -29.46
CA SER A 198 7.08 11.90 -30.21
C SER A 198 8.57 11.60 -30.04
N THR A 199 8.94 10.89 -28.95
CA THR A 199 10.31 10.46 -28.68
C THR A 199 10.40 8.95 -28.48
N ALA A 200 11.60 8.38 -28.67
CA ALA A 200 11.84 6.96 -28.40
C ALA A 200 11.59 6.62 -26.92
N THR A 201 11.97 7.53 -26.00
CA THR A 201 11.74 7.39 -24.56
C THR A 201 10.25 7.30 -24.23
N GLU A 202 9.42 8.15 -24.84
CA GLU A 202 7.96 8.10 -24.67
C GLU A 202 7.40 6.74 -25.12
N ALA A 203 7.82 6.25 -26.29
CA ALA A 203 7.34 4.98 -26.84
C ALA A 203 7.74 3.78 -25.95
N GLU A 204 9.00 3.74 -25.49
CA GLU A 204 9.47 2.67 -24.63
C GLU A 204 8.85 2.72 -23.22
N LEU A 205 8.66 3.91 -22.63
CA LEU A 205 7.94 4.05 -21.36
C LEU A 205 6.47 3.66 -21.49
N GLN A 206 5.79 4.04 -22.59
CA GLN A 206 4.42 3.64 -22.85
C GLN A 206 4.29 2.11 -22.94
N GLN A 207 5.23 1.45 -23.61
CA GLN A 207 5.29 -0.02 -23.69
C GLN A 207 5.51 -0.65 -22.31
N LEU A 208 6.42 -0.09 -21.50
CA LEU A 208 6.68 -0.55 -20.14
C LEU A 208 5.44 -0.42 -19.25
N VAL A 209 4.75 0.70 -19.32
CA VAL A 209 3.49 0.93 -18.60
C VAL A 209 2.44 -0.08 -19.03
N GLY A 210 2.28 -0.32 -20.33
CA GLY A 210 1.35 -1.33 -20.84
C GLY A 210 1.65 -2.74 -20.31
N GLN A 211 2.93 -3.11 -20.20
CA GLN A 211 3.35 -4.39 -19.61
C GLN A 211 3.04 -4.47 -18.11
N VAL A 212 3.32 -3.41 -17.35
CA VAL A 212 3.10 -3.37 -15.90
C VAL A 212 1.63 -3.37 -15.55
N LEU A 213 0.82 -2.61 -16.29
CA LEU A 213 -0.63 -2.50 -16.09
C LEU A 213 -1.43 -3.58 -16.82
N GLN A 214 -0.77 -4.44 -17.59
CA GLN A 214 -1.39 -5.49 -18.43
C GLN A 214 -2.48 -4.92 -19.35
N LYS A 215 -2.18 -3.79 -19.99
CA LYS A 215 -3.09 -3.05 -20.87
C LYS A 215 -2.50 -2.90 -22.27
N PRO A 216 -3.33 -2.93 -23.34
CA PRO A 216 -2.85 -2.77 -24.69
C PRO A 216 -2.33 -1.33 -24.91
N LEU A 217 -1.29 -1.17 -25.74
CA LEU A 217 -0.61 0.13 -25.91
C LEU A 217 -1.56 1.27 -26.33
N HIS A 218 -2.55 0.99 -27.18
CA HIS A 218 -3.51 2.00 -27.64
C HIS A 218 -4.41 2.56 -26.53
N SER A 219 -4.56 1.83 -25.42
CA SER A 219 -5.32 2.28 -24.23
C SER A 219 -4.48 3.14 -23.28
N ILE A 220 -3.17 3.26 -23.50
CA ILE A 220 -2.27 4.05 -22.66
C ILE A 220 -2.03 5.40 -23.32
N SER A 221 -2.75 6.44 -22.90
CA SER A 221 -2.47 7.80 -23.35
C SER A 221 -1.21 8.36 -22.68
N LEU A 222 -0.39 9.09 -23.44
CA LEU A 222 0.90 9.60 -22.95
C LEU A 222 0.74 10.71 -21.90
N ASP A 223 -0.34 11.48 -21.99
CA ASP A 223 -0.63 12.63 -21.15
C ASP A 223 -1.73 12.33 -20.12
N GLU A 224 -2.16 11.07 -20.04
CA GLU A 224 -3.10 10.61 -19.03
C GLU A 224 -2.40 10.22 -17.72
N ASP A 225 -3.13 10.38 -16.62
CA ASP A 225 -2.70 9.92 -15.31
C ASP A 225 -2.61 8.38 -15.27
N LEU A 226 -1.41 7.86 -15.05
CA LEU A 226 -1.17 6.43 -14.88
C LEU A 226 -1.97 5.83 -13.72
N PHE A 227 -2.27 6.59 -12.66
CA PHE A 227 -3.10 6.13 -11.55
C PHE A 227 -4.58 5.99 -11.92
N ARG A 228 -5.04 6.70 -12.96
CA ARG A 228 -6.38 6.46 -13.53
C ARG A 228 -6.43 5.15 -14.32
N LEU A 229 -5.31 4.79 -14.95
CA LEU A 229 -5.16 3.51 -15.66
C LEU A 229 -4.98 2.29 -14.73
N GLY A 230 -5.12 2.49 -13.41
CA GLY A 230 -5.02 1.43 -12.41
C GLY A 230 -3.66 1.29 -11.76
N MET A 231 -2.73 2.24 -11.98
CA MET A 231 -1.47 2.24 -11.25
C MET A 231 -1.69 2.42 -9.74
N ASP A 232 -0.89 1.71 -8.96
CA ASP A 232 -0.84 1.72 -7.50
C ASP A 232 0.62 1.65 -7.05
N SER A 233 0.86 1.53 -5.74
CA SER A 233 2.23 1.49 -5.22
C SER A 233 3.02 0.27 -5.71
N LEU A 234 2.38 -0.88 -5.90
CA LEU A 234 3.05 -2.12 -6.31
C LEU A 234 3.44 -2.08 -7.79
N THR A 235 2.51 -1.65 -8.64
CA THR A 235 2.77 -1.44 -10.06
C THR A 235 3.76 -0.30 -10.29
N ALA A 236 3.71 0.78 -9.51
CA ALA A 236 4.73 1.84 -9.54
C ALA A 236 6.13 1.32 -9.15
N MET A 237 6.24 0.49 -8.11
CA MET A 237 7.52 -0.17 -7.76
C MET A 237 8.02 -1.08 -8.88
N THR A 238 7.10 -1.80 -9.55
CA THR A 238 7.43 -2.67 -10.67
C THR A 238 7.92 -1.87 -11.88
N LEU A 239 7.25 -0.75 -12.20
CA LEU A 239 7.66 0.18 -13.24
C LEU A 239 9.03 0.80 -12.94
N ALA A 240 9.24 1.31 -11.72
CA ALA A 240 10.51 1.87 -11.28
C ALA A 240 11.66 0.84 -11.41
N SER A 241 11.41 -0.40 -10.99
CA SER A 241 12.37 -1.51 -11.15
C SER A 241 12.66 -1.82 -12.63
N ALA A 242 11.64 -1.82 -13.49
CA ALA A 242 11.79 -2.09 -14.92
C ALA A 242 12.48 -0.95 -15.68
N ALA A 243 12.24 0.30 -15.30
CA ALA A 243 12.92 1.49 -15.78
C ALA A 243 14.40 1.47 -15.35
N ARG A 244 14.68 1.13 -14.08
CA ARG A 244 16.05 1.01 -13.57
C ARG A 244 16.88 -0.02 -14.33
N ARG A 245 16.28 -1.14 -14.75
CA ARG A 245 16.96 -2.15 -15.60
C ARG A 245 17.38 -1.61 -16.97
N ARG A 246 16.73 -0.54 -17.47
CA ARG A 246 17.11 0.18 -18.69
C ARG A 246 18.04 1.36 -18.43
N GLY A 247 18.52 1.53 -17.20
CA GLY A 247 19.39 2.65 -16.81
C GLY A 247 18.63 3.95 -16.50
N TRP A 248 17.30 3.94 -16.50
CA TRP A 248 16.49 5.13 -16.24
C TRP A 248 16.26 5.37 -14.75
N GLU A 249 16.34 6.63 -14.34
CA GLU A 249 16.19 7.09 -12.96
C GLU A 249 14.74 7.41 -12.61
N VAL A 250 13.87 6.42 -12.77
CA VAL A 250 12.46 6.57 -12.39
C VAL A 250 12.26 5.91 -11.03
N SER A 251 12.19 6.73 -9.97
CA SER A 251 11.87 6.27 -8.62
C SER A 251 10.36 6.30 -8.37
N VAL A 252 9.89 5.58 -7.35
CA VAL A 252 8.47 5.62 -6.97
C VAL A 252 8.01 7.05 -6.65
N PRO A 253 8.74 7.86 -5.85
CA PRO A 253 8.39 9.27 -5.65
C PRO A 253 8.26 10.07 -6.95
N ILE A 254 9.16 9.85 -7.92
CA ILE A 254 9.10 10.51 -9.23
C ILE A 254 7.84 10.11 -9.99
N ILE A 255 7.45 8.83 -9.98
CA ILE A 255 6.20 8.37 -10.62
C ILE A 255 4.97 9.03 -10.00
N PHE A 256 4.96 9.17 -8.67
CA PHE A 256 3.83 9.82 -7.98
C PHE A 256 3.75 11.32 -8.28
N GLN A 257 4.89 12.01 -8.36
CA GLN A 257 4.95 13.43 -8.71
C GLN A 257 4.65 13.68 -10.19
N HIS A 258 5.13 12.80 -11.07
CA HIS A 258 5.05 12.91 -12.52
C HIS A 258 4.36 11.68 -13.09
N SER A 259 3.04 11.67 -12.94
CA SER A 259 2.20 10.50 -13.19
C SER A 259 1.72 10.37 -14.64
N ARG A 260 2.40 11.01 -15.59
CA ARG A 260 2.17 10.89 -17.03
C ARG A 260 3.38 10.30 -17.70
N VAL A 261 3.16 9.49 -18.74
CA VAL A 261 4.27 8.90 -19.52
C VAL A 261 5.17 10.01 -20.10
N SER A 262 4.56 11.07 -20.62
CA SER A 262 5.28 12.20 -21.21
C SER A 262 6.14 12.98 -20.20
N ASP A 263 5.67 13.15 -18.96
CA ASP A 263 6.45 13.80 -17.90
C ASP A 263 7.61 12.91 -17.44
N LEU A 264 7.38 11.61 -17.30
CA LEU A 264 8.45 10.64 -16.99
C LEU A 264 9.51 10.59 -18.08
N ALA A 265 9.12 10.61 -19.36
CA ALA A 265 10.04 10.61 -20.48
C ALA A 265 10.97 11.83 -20.44
N ARG A 266 10.40 13.02 -20.18
CA ARG A 266 11.16 14.26 -20.04
C ARG A 266 12.21 14.19 -18.93
N ILE A 267 11.85 13.61 -17.78
CA ILE A 267 12.77 13.44 -16.64
C ILE A 267 13.89 12.49 -16.97
N VAL A 268 13.58 11.38 -17.64
CA VAL A 268 14.59 10.41 -18.07
C VAL A 268 15.58 11.06 -19.05
N GLU A 269 15.08 11.83 -20.01
CA GLU A 269 15.89 12.53 -21.00
C GLU A 269 16.78 13.60 -20.34
N GLN A 270 16.27 14.33 -19.34
CA GLN A 270 17.05 15.32 -18.59
C GLN A 270 18.09 14.69 -17.65
N GLY A 271 17.73 13.60 -16.96
CA GLY A 271 18.60 12.91 -16.00
C GLY A 271 19.79 12.18 -16.64
N GLN A 272 19.72 11.86 -17.94
CA GLN A 272 20.87 11.33 -18.68
C GLN A 272 22.03 12.34 -18.80
N HIS A 273 21.79 13.64 -18.52
CA HIS A 273 22.80 14.69 -18.59
C HIS A 273 23.51 15.00 -17.25
N GLU A 274 23.04 14.49 -16.10
CA GLU A 274 23.58 14.79 -14.75
C GLU A 274 24.38 13.63 -14.13
N THR A 275 25.23 12.97 -14.91
CA THR A 275 25.99 11.76 -14.51
C THR A 275 27.07 12.01 -13.43
N SER A 276 27.32 13.26 -13.02
CA SER A 276 28.48 13.66 -12.20
C SER A 276 28.35 13.34 -10.70
N SER A 277 27.16 13.48 -10.08
CA SER A 277 26.97 13.20 -8.65
C SER A 277 27.02 11.71 -8.30
N ARG A 278 26.88 10.83 -9.31
CA ARG A 278 26.85 9.36 -9.15
C ARG A 278 28.23 8.72 -9.03
N SER A 279 29.26 9.30 -9.64
CA SER A 279 30.63 8.78 -9.48
C SER A 279 31.08 8.92 -8.03
N GLN A 280 30.79 10.06 -7.42
CA GLN A 280 31.18 10.39 -6.04
C GLN A 280 30.56 9.45 -4.99
N LEU A 281 29.27 9.11 -5.11
CA LEU A 281 28.61 8.17 -4.19
C LEU A 281 29.13 6.73 -4.33
N LYS A 282 29.44 6.29 -5.57
CA LYS A 282 30.05 4.97 -5.81
C LYS A 282 31.47 4.89 -5.26
N GLU A 283 32.25 5.95 -5.42
CA GLU A 283 33.60 6.05 -4.86
C GLU A 283 33.58 6.02 -3.34
N ALA A 284 32.70 6.79 -2.69
CA ALA A 284 32.55 6.78 -1.23
C ALA A 284 32.14 5.39 -0.69
N SER A 285 31.20 4.72 -1.35
CA SER A 285 30.78 3.35 -1.02
C SER A 285 31.93 2.34 -1.17
N ALA A 286 32.73 2.46 -2.24
CA ALA A 286 33.88 1.60 -2.47
C ALA A 286 34.98 1.77 -1.40
N VAL A 287 35.25 3.01 -0.96
CA VAL A 287 36.20 3.29 0.12
C VAL A 287 35.73 2.70 1.44
N LEU A 288 34.44 2.88 1.77
CA LEU A 288 33.86 2.33 3.00
C LEU A 288 33.93 0.80 3.04
N ASN A 289 33.59 0.13 1.92
CA ASN A 289 33.68 -1.32 1.83
C ASN A 289 35.12 -1.83 1.98
N LYS A 290 36.12 -1.13 1.43
CA LYS A 290 37.54 -1.50 1.64
C LYS A 290 37.96 -1.43 3.10
N ARG A 291 37.54 -0.38 3.84
CA ARG A 291 37.82 -0.28 5.29
C ARG A 291 37.19 -1.45 6.04
N LEU A 292 35.94 -1.80 5.73
CA LEU A 292 35.28 -2.92 6.39
C LEU A 292 35.97 -4.26 6.12
N VAL A 293 36.39 -4.52 4.87
CA VAL A 293 37.16 -5.72 4.52
C VAL A 293 38.46 -5.81 5.33
N SER A 294 39.14 -4.69 5.58
CA SER A 294 40.36 -4.69 6.40
C SER A 294 40.12 -5.01 7.88
N LEU A 295 38.92 -4.73 8.40
CA LEU A 295 38.51 -5.01 9.78
C LEU A 295 37.95 -6.43 9.95
N LEU A 296 37.73 -7.17 8.85
CA LEU A 296 37.11 -8.49 8.88
C LEU A 296 37.80 -9.49 9.83
N PRO A 297 39.15 -9.60 9.89
CA PRO A 297 39.81 -10.52 10.82
C PRO A 297 39.54 -10.21 12.30
N GLU A 298 39.50 -8.92 12.66
CA GLU A 298 39.19 -8.47 14.02
C GLU A 298 37.74 -8.76 14.38
N ILE A 299 36.82 -8.51 13.44
CA ILE A 299 35.39 -8.83 13.59
C ILE A 299 35.20 -10.33 13.80
N CYS A 300 35.83 -11.15 12.95
CA CYS A 300 35.77 -12.60 13.05
C CYS A 300 36.26 -13.12 14.40
N THR A 301 37.38 -12.57 14.90
CA THR A 301 37.95 -12.96 16.19
C THR A 301 37.04 -12.55 17.36
N LYS A 302 36.47 -11.34 17.30
CA LYS A 302 35.59 -10.82 18.36
C LYS A 302 34.28 -11.60 18.49
N TRP A 303 33.74 -12.05 17.36
CA TRP A 303 32.42 -12.70 17.30
C TRP A 303 32.49 -14.22 17.09
N ASP A 304 33.68 -14.81 17.20
CA ASP A 304 33.93 -16.24 16.99
C ASP A 304 33.38 -16.75 15.62
N LEU A 305 33.58 -15.95 14.57
CA LEU A 305 33.16 -16.28 13.21
C LEU A 305 34.34 -16.78 12.39
N ARG A 306 34.08 -17.75 11.51
CA ARG A 306 35.09 -18.19 10.55
C ARG A 306 35.03 -17.33 9.28
N GLN A 307 36.19 -16.80 8.89
CA GLN A 307 36.27 -15.88 7.75
C GLN A 307 35.89 -16.55 6.41
N ASP A 308 36.11 -17.85 6.27
CA ASP A 308 35.73 -18.64 5.09
C ASP A 308 34.21 -18.79 4.93
N GLN A 309 33.44 -18.59 6.01
CA GLN A 309 31.98 -18.55 5.96
C GLN A 309 31.45 -17.19 5.49
N ILE A 310 32.26 -16.14 5.37
CA ILE A 310 31.78 -14.80 5.03
C ILE A 310 32.00 -14.53 3.54
N THR A 311 30.90 -14.33 2.82
CA THR A 311 30.90 -14.08 1.36
C THR A 311 30.86 -12.61 1.01
N TYR A 312 30.34 -11.75 1.91
CA TYR A 312 30.20 -10.32 1.67
C TYR A 312 30.14 -9.53 2.98
N ILE A 313 30.66 -8.30 2.96
CA ILE A 313 30.63 -7.36 4.08
C ILE A 313 30.22 -5.97 3.58
N ALA A 314 29.34 -5.29 4.32
CA ALA A 314 28.88 -3.95 3.99
C ALA A 314 28.42 -3.17 5.23
N PRO A 315 28.37 -1.83 5.18
CA PRO A 315 27.73 -1.04 6.24
C PRO A 315 26.23 -1.36 6.31
N THR A 316 25.62 -1.23 7.49
CA THR A 316 24.16 -1.29 7.60
C THR A 316 23.50 -0.10 6.90
N THR A 317 22.34 -0.33 6.30
CA THR A 317 21.45 0.75 5.86
C THR A 317 20.83 1.45 7.07
N TYR A 318 20.37 2.69 6.87
CA TYR A 318 19.68 3.45 7.91
C TYR A 318 18.53 2.66 8.56
N TYR A 319 17.71 1.99 7.74
CA TYR A 319 16.60 1.18 8.25
C TYR A 319 17.09 -0.04 9.05
N GLN A 320 18.12 -0.74 8.58
CA GLN A 320 18.69 -1.87 9.33
C GLN A 320 19.22 -1.43 10.70
N HIS A 321 19.94 -0.30 10.76
CA HIS A 321 20.42 0.25 12.03
C HIS A 321 19.26 0.56 12.98
N MET A 322 18.19 1.21 12.50
CA MET A 322 16.99 1.48 13.31
C MET A 322 16.29 0.19 13.76
N ALA A 323 16.17 -0.79 12.88
CA ALA A 323 15.49 -2.05 13.18
C ALA A 323 16.26 -2.83 14.26
N LEU A 324 17.59 -2.90 14.17
CA LEU A 324 18.45 -3.55 15.17
C LEU A 324 18.35 -2.87 16.55
N ALA A 325 18.21 -1.54 16.59
CA ALA A 325 18.02 -0.81 17.84
C ALA A 325 16.64 -1.03 18.50
N SER A 326 15.65 -1.53 17.74
CA SER A 326 14.28 -1.71 18.20
C SER A 326 13.97 -3.11 18.76
N ASP A 327 14.95 -4.02 18.75
CA ASP A 327 14.87 -5.41 19.25
C ASP A 327 13.55 -6.13 18.88
N HIS A 328 13.24 -6.10 17.58
CA HIS A 328 11.96 -6.60 17.07
C HIS A 328 12.06 -8.07 16.64
N GLU A 329 11.37 -8.95 17.37
CA GLU A 329 11.18 -10.34 16.99
C GLU A 329 9.82 -10.53 16.30
N ALA A 330 9.82 -11.25 15.17
CA ALA A 330 8.61 -11.56 14.43
C ALA A 330 8.50 -13.06 14.15
N PHE A 331 7.41 -13.67 14.60
CA PHE A 331 7.08 -15.07 14.34
C PHE A 331 5.93 -15.17 13.34
N PHE A 332 6.05 -16.11 12.41
CA PHE A 332 5.05 -16.36 11.37
C PHE A 332 4.55 -17.80 11.44
N GLY A 333 3.26 -17.97 11.64
CA GLY A 333 2.58 -19.28 11.57
C GLY A 333 1.93 -19.49 10.20
N LEU A 334 2.28 -20.59 9.52
CA LEU A 334 1.65 -21.00 8.27
C LEU A 334 0.82 -22.26 8.49
N TYR A 335 -0.49 -22.14 8.25
CA TYR A 335 -1.42 -23.27 8.37
C TYR A 335 -1.77 -23.80 6.98
N PHE A 336 -1.42 -25.06 6.73
CA PHE A 336 -1.72 -25.73 5.46
C PHE A 336 -3.02 -26.54 5.60
N SER A 337 -3.93 -26.36 4.64
CA SER A 337 -5.23 -27.06 4.63
C SER A 337 -5.14 -28.52 4.21
N LYS A 338 -4.02 -28.91 3.58
CA LYS A 338 -3.71 -30.27 3.16
C LYS A 338 -2.41 -30.74 3.84
N PRO A 339 -2.27 -32.04 4.13
CA PRO A 339 -1.00 -32.59 4.58
C PRO A 339 0.12 -32.24 3.60
N MET A 340 1.26 -31.81 4.13
CA MET A 340 2.46 -31.51 3.37
C MET A 340 3.58 -32.42 3.84
N ALA A 341 4.39 -32.91 2.89
CA ALA A 341 5.57 -33.67 3.24
C ALA A 341 6.59 -32.74 3.94
N SER A 342 6.97 -33.08 5.17
CA SER A 342 7.95 -32.32 5.98
C SER A 342 9.23 -32.04 5.21
N GLU A 343 9.77 -33.05 4.52
CA GLU A 343 11.00 -32.93 3.73
C GLU A 343 10.86 -31.97 2.53
N ALA A 344 9.70 -31.93 1.86
CA ALA A 344 9.48 -30.99 0.77
C ALA A 344 9.41 -29.54 1.28
N LEU A 345 8.82 -29.33 2.46
CA LEU A 345 8.75 -28.01 3.10
C LEU A 345 10.15 -27.55 3.55
N LYS A 346 10.93 -28.42 4.19
CA LYS A 346 12.33 -28.15 4.57
C LYS A 346 13.16 -27.79 3.34
N ALA A 347 13.07 -28.57 2.26
CA ALA A 347 13.79 -28.29 1.02
C ALA A 347 13.38 -26.95 0.38
N ALA A 348 12.09 -26.61 0.40
CA ALA A 348 11.60 -25.33 -0.11
C ALA A 348 12.12 -24.15 0.74
N ALA A 349 12.07 -24.26 2.07
CA ALA A 349 12.57 -23.25 2.98
C ALA A 349 14.09 -23.02 2.79
N SER A 350 14.88 -24.10 2.72
CA SER A 350 16.30 -24.03 2.43
C SER A 350 16.60 -23.36 1.09
N ARG A 351 15.78 -23.60 0.04
CA ARG A 351 15.95 -22.93 -1.26
C ARG A 351 15.70 -21.42 -1.18
N VAL A 352 14.72 -20.98 -0.40
CA VAL A 352 14.44 -19.54 -0.17
C VAL A 352 15.62 -18.88 0.54
N VAL A 353 16.17 -19.51 1.57
CA VAL A 353 17.35 -19.01 2.32
C VAL A 353 18.59 -18.90 1.41
N LYS A 354 18.82 -19.88 0.55
CA LYS A 354 19.93 -19.84 -0.44
C LYS A 354 19.76 -18.71 -1.45
N LEU A 355 18.54 -18.50 -1.95
CA LEU A 355 18.22 -17.50 -2.97
C LEU A 355 18.36 -16.06 -2.44
N HIS A 356 18.11 -15.83 -1.16
CA HIS A 356 18.07 -14.48 -0.58
C HIS A 356 19.15 -14.31 0.50
N SER A 357 20.25 -13.64 0.14
CA SER A 357 21.41 -13.41 1.03
C SER A 357 21.06 -12.76 2.37
N ILE A 358 20.02 -11.91 2.42
CA ILE A 358 19.56 -11.28 3.67
C ILE A 358 19.16 -12.31 4.74
N LEU A 359 18.65 -13.48 4.34
CA LEU A 359 18.30 -14.58 5.25
C LEU A 359 19.53 -15.34 5.78
N ARG A 360 20.71 -15.03 5.25
CA ARG A 360 22.02 -15.53 5.67
C ARG A 360 22.93 -14.39 6.14
N THR A 361 22.36 -13.22 6.45
CA THR A 361 23.14 -12.05 6.85
C THR A 361 23.12 -11.90 8.36
N ALA A 362 24.32 -11.91 8.96
CA ALA A 362 24.54 -11.55 10.34
C ALA A 362 24.75 -10.04 10.50
N PHE A 363 24.29 -9.47 11.60
CA PHE A 363 24.55 -8.08 11.96
C PHE A 363 25.37 -8.05 13.24
N VAL A 364 26.59 -7.51 13.17
CA VAL A 364 27.49 -7.48 14.32
C VAL A 364 27.86 -6.04 14.69
N PRO A 365 27.89 -5.70 15.99
CA PRO A 365 28.38 -4.41 16.45
C PRO A 365 29.84 -4.14 16.06
N LEU A 366 30.09 -2.96 15.50
CA LEU A 366 31.40 -2.44 15.14
C LEU A 366 31.44 -0.94 15.49
N GLU A 367 32.30 -0.57 16.45
CA GLU A 367 32.36 0.79 17.01
C GLU A 367 30.94 1.24 17.47
N ASP A 368 30.46 2.40 17.02
CA ASP A 368 29.14 2.96 17.36
C ASP A 368 28.03 2.53 16.38
N THR A 369 28.25 1.49 15.57
CA THR A 369 27.29 1.03 14.56
C THR A 369 27.26 -0.49 14.43
N TYR A 370 26.56 -0.97 13.41
CA TYR A 370 26.47 -2.37 13.02
C TYR A 370 26.97 -2.54 11.59
N VAL A 371 27.63 -3.67 11.34
CA VAL A 371 28.04 -4.11 10.00
C VAL A 371 27.26 -5.36 9.61
N GLN A 372 26.95 -5.49 8.32
CA GLN A 372 26.28 -6.67 7.78
C GLN A 372 27.33 -7.65 7.21
N LEU A 373 27.24 -8.92 7.59
CA LEU A 373 28.10 -10.01 7.15
C LEU A 373 27.24 -11.09 6.49
N THR A 374 27.33 -11.25 5.18
CA THR A 374 26.61 -12.30 4.47
C THR A 374 27.38 -13.62 4.58
N LEU A 375 26.75 -14.62 5.16
CA LEU A 375 27.31 -15.95 5.35
C LEU A 375 27.14 -16.83 4.10
N CYS A 376 27.98 -17.84 3.95
CA CYS A 376 27.84 -18.92 2.99
C CYS A 376 26.56 -19.71 3.24
N ASP A 377 26.25 -20.65 2.35
CA ASP A 377 25.10 -21.53 2.57
C ASP A 377 25.34 -22.38 3.83
N PHE A 378 24.30 -22.54 4.64
CA PHE A 378 24.27 -23.40 5.81
C PHE A 378 23.00 -24.25 5.81
N ASP A 379 23.02 -25.32 6.58
CA ASP A 379 21.85 -26.17 6.76
C ASP A 379 20.87 -25.49 7.71
N LEU A 380 19.67 -25.18 7.21
CA LEU A 380 18.64 -24.48 7.98
C LEU A 380 18.25 -25.32 9.21
N PRO A 381 18.43 -24.81 10.44
CA PRO A 381 17.97 -25.50 11.64
C PRO A 381 16.47 -25.75 11.54
N SER A 382 16.05 -27.01 11.72
CA SER A 382 14.64 -27.38 11.68
C SER A 382 14.33 -28.39 12.77
N GLN A 383 13.15 -28.26 13.37
CA GLN A 383 12.63 -29.18 14.37
C GLN A 383 11.23 -29.63 13.94
N GLU A 384 10.96 -30.93 14.07
CA GLU A 384 9.65 -31.51 13.79
C GLU A 384 9.01 -31.94 15.10
N ILE A 385 7.79 -31.45 15.35
CA ILE A 385 7.06 -31.69 16.60
C ILE A 385 5.74 -32.37 16.23
N GLN A 386 5.53 -33.57 16.74
CA GLN A 386 4.23 -34.25 16.65
C GLN A 386 3.35 -33.81 17.83
N THR A 387 2.19 -33.26 17.53
CA THR A 387 1.21 -32.83 18.53
C THR A 387 -0.21 -33.14 18.07
N ASN A 388 -1.17 -33.12 18.99
CA ASN A 388 -2.57 -33.29 18.66
C ASN A 388 -3.12 -32.03 17.95
N LYS A 389 -4.15 -32.19 17.12
CA LYS A 389 -4.69 -31.10 16.29
C LYS A 389 -5.22 -29.92 17.11
N ALA A 390 -5.62 -30.13 18.36
CA ALA A 390 -6.15 -29.09 19.24
C ALA A 390 -5.05 -28.18 19.82
N GLU A 391 -3.80 -28.66 19.85
CA GLU A 391 -2.68 -27.98 20.51
C GLU A 391 -1.64 -27.38 19.55
N VAL A 392 -1.81 -27.50 18.22
CA VAL A 392 -0.84 -27.01 17.22
C VAL A 392 -0.46 -25.55 17.44
N SER A 393 -1.43 -24.67 17.72
CA SER A 393 -1.15 -23.25 17.96
C SER A 393 -0.39 -23.02 19.27
N ALA A 394 -0.73 -23.76 20.34
CA ALA A 394 -0.02 -23.65 21.61
C ALA A 394 1.41 -24.21 21.52
N ALA A 395 1.60 -25.31 20.80
CA ALA A 395 2.92 -25.88 20.53
C ALA A 395 3.79 -24.92 19.70
N MET A 396 3.21 -24.25 18.69
CA MET A 396 3.90 -23.23 17.91
C MET A 396 4.30 -22.03 18.79
N GLU A 397 3.40 -21.53 19.64
CA GLU A 397 3.70 -20.41 20.55
C GLU A 397 4.82 -20.73 21.54
N LEU A 398 4.80 -21.93 22.14
CA LEU A 398 5.86 -22.39 23.02
C LEU A 398 7.20 -22.50 22.29
N PHE A 399 7.21 -23.07 21.08
CA PHE A 399 8.42 -23.16 20.27
C PHE A 399 8.99 -21.77 19.93
N CYS A 400 8.14 -20.83 19.51
CA CYS A 400 8.56 -19.46 19.21
C CYS A 400 9.14 -18.76 20.45
N ARG A 401 8.51 -18.91 21.63
CA ARG A 401 9.02 -18.34 22.87
C ARG A 401 10.37 -18.96 23.27
N ASP A 402 10.50 -20.28 23.22
CA ASP A 402 11.76 -20.98 23.52
C ASP A 402 12.89 -20.60 22.54
N ALA A 403 12.53 -20.29 21.29
CA ALA A 403 13.48 -19.82 20.28
C ALA A 403 13.95 -18.38 20.52
N ALA A 404 13.09 -17.50 21.05
CA ALA A 404 13.48 -16.14 21.45
C ALA A 404 14.57 -16.17 22.55
N ASP A 405 14.43 -17.08 23.51
CA ASP A 405 15.38 -17.23 24.63
C ASP A 405 16.70 -17.89 24.21
N LYS A 406 16.79 -18.41 22.98
CA LYS A 406 17.96 -19.12 22.44
C LYS A 406 18.35 -18.52 21.08
N PRO A 407 19.15 -17.43 21.06
CA PRO A 407 19.61 -16.86 19.81
C PRO A 407 20.30 -17.95 18.98
N ALA A 408 19.92 -18.07 17.71
CA ALA A 408 20.57 -19.00 16.80
C ALA A 408 22.07 -18.66 16.74
N ALA A 409 22.92 -19.63 17.08
CA ALA A 409 24.35 -19.48 16.93
C ALA A 409 24.67 -19.24 15.45
N PHE A 410 25.61 -18.33 15.18
CA PHE A 410 26.05 -18.09 13.81
C PHE A 410 26.89 -19.29 13.34
N GLY A 411 26.34 -20.08 12.43
CA GLY A 411 27.01 -21.27 11.88
C GLY A 411 26.85 -22.48 12.78
#